data_AF-A0A182KWL2-F1
#
_entry.id   AF-A0A182KWL2-F1
#
_cell.length_a   1.000
_cell.length_b   1.000
_cell.length_c   1.000
_cell.angle_alpha   90.00
_cell.angle_beta   90.00
_cell.angle_gamma   90.00
#
_symmetry.space_group_name_H-M   'P 1'
#
loop_
_entity.id
_entity.type
_entity.pdbx_description
1 polymer ?
#
loop_
_entity_poly.entity_id
_entity_poly.type
_entity_poly.pdbx_seq_one_letter_code
_entity_poly.pdbx_strand_id
1 'polypeptide(L)'
;MDYEELTTMVEEQNQSERKEGGKRGRKPGRKVSIEKIDMKAKLERSRQSARECRARKKLRYQYLEELVTDREKAVVELRRELEKLYNWALEVDAGRCPDGLQELLEELGAMKQE
;
A
#
# COMPACT_ATOMS: atom_id res chain seq x y z
N MET A 1 -0.21 19.81 -6.55
CA MET A 1 0.00 18.85 -7.65
C MET A 1 -1.26 18.03 -7.68
N ASP A 2 -2.17 18.46 -8.54
CA ASP A 2 -3.57 18.11 -8.40
C ASP A 2 -3.82 16.79 -9.15
N TYR A 3 -4.85 16.05 -8.73
CA TYR A 3 -5.11 14.69 -9.25
C TYR A 3 -5.33 14.68 -10.78
N GLU A 4 -5.83 15.79 -11.31
CA GLU A 4 -6.01 16.03 -12.75
C GLU A 4 -4.65 16.16 -13.47
N GLU A 5 -3.68 16.84 -12.85
CA GLU A 5 -2.34 17.04 -13.38
C GLU A 5 -1.53 15.72 -13.42
N LEU A 6 -1.75 14.83 -12.43
CA LEU A 6 -1.14 13.50 -12.44
C LEU A 6 -1.74 12.59 -13.52
N THR A 7 -3.01 12.80 -13.87
CA THR A 7 -3.74 11.98 -14.84
C THR A 7 -3.30 12.31 -16.27
N THR A 8 -3.15 13.60 -16.59
CA THR A 8 -2.69 14.05 -17.91
C THR A 8 -1.25 13.61 -18.21
N MET A 9 -0.35 13.65 -17.23
CA MET A 9 1.04 13.19 -17.42
C MET A 9 1.15 11.68 -17.73
N VAL A 10 0.23 10.87 -17.19
CA VAL A 10 0.19 9.42 -17.46
C VAL A 10 -0.37 9.12 -18.85
N GLU A 11 -1.31 9.95 -19.34
CA GLU A 11 -1.86 9.83 -20.70
C GLU A 11 -0.85 10.24 -21.78
N GLU A 12 -0.07 11.31 -21.54
CA GLU A 12 0.95 11.80 -22.48
C GLU A 12 2.12 10.81 -22.66
N GLN A 13 2.51 10.07 -21.62
CA GLN A 13 3.58 9.08 -21.73
C GLN A 13 3.18 7.82 -22.52
N ASN A 14 1.89 7.59 -22.76
CA ASN A 14 1.40 6.35 -23.38
C ASN A 14 1.17 6.48 -24.91
N GLN A 15 1.34 7.66 -25.49
CA GLN A 15 1.12 7.92 -26.93
C GLN A 15 2.37 7.80 -27.82
N SER A 16 3.58 7.65 -27.28
CA SER A 16 4.81 7.96 -28.03
C SER A 16 5.55 6.78 -28.71
N GLU A 17 4.95 5.61 -28.89
CA GLU A 17 5.61 4.51 -29.64
C GLU A 17 4.71 3.75 -30.61
N ARG A 18 4.46 4.35 -31.78
CA ARG A 18 4.14 3.59 -33.01
C ARG A 18 4.91 4.13 -34.20
N LYS A 19 6.13 3.64 -34.40
CA LYS A 19 6.85 3.77 -35.68
C LYS A 19 6.47 2.60 -36.59
N GLU A 20 5.58 2.83 -37.55
CA GLU A 20 5.37 1.93 -38.68
C GLU A 20 6.53 2.08 -39.69
N GLY A 21 7.40 1.08 -39.74
CA GLY A 21 8.53 1.04 -40.68
C GLY A 21 8.34 0.01 -41.80
N GLY A 22 8.08 0.51 -43.02
CA GLY A 22 8.57 -0.01 -44.31
C GLY A 22 8.40 -1.49 -44.66
N LYS A 23 7.33 -1.84 -45.40
CA LYS A 23 7.24 -3.09 -46.17
C LYS A 23 7.67 -2.88 -47.62
N ARG A 24 8.92 -3.20 -47.97
CA ARG A 24 9.34 -3.45 -49.37
C ARG A 24 10.10 -4.78 -49.45
N GLY A 25 9.55 -5.75 -50.20
CA GLY A 25 10.32 -6.82 -50.85
C GLY A 25 10.55 -8.15 -50.10
N ARG A 26 9.52 -8.86 -49.60
CA ARG A 26 9.70 -10.25 -49.11
C ARG A 26 8.67 -11.23 -49.69
N LYS A 27 9.17 -12.35 -50.24
CA LYS A 27 8.44 -13.43 -50.97
C LYS A 27 7.17 -13.91 -50.26
N PRO A 28 6.07 -14.15 -51.00
CA PRO A 28 4.75 -14.51 -50.46
C PRO A 28 4.75 -15.97 -49.99
N GLY A 29 4.40 -16.23 -48.73
CA GLY A 29 4.01 -17.57 -48.27
C GLY A 29 4.52 -17.99 -46.89
N ARG A 30 5.80 -17.78 -46.56
CA ARG A 30 6.40 -18.39 -45.34
C ARG A 30 6.72 -17.42 -44.19
N LYS A 31 6.77 -16.11 -44.44
CA LYS A 31 7.14 -15.09 -43.44
C LYS A 31 5.95 -14.46 -42.71
N VAL A 32 4.78 -14.50 -43.32
CA VAL A 32 3.53 -13.95 -42.74
C VAL A 32 3.12 -14.72 -41.49
N SER A 33 3.37 -16.03 -41.39
CA SER A 33 3.10 -16.81 -40.19
C SER A 33 4.05 -16.47 -39.04
N ILE A 34 5.34 -16.29 -39.31
CA ILE A 34 6.35 -15.90 -38.31
C ILE A 34 6.09 -14.48 -37.80
N GLU A 35 5.77 -13.53 -38.69
CA GLU A 35 5.39 -12.16 -38.31
C GLU A 35 4.09 -12.13 -37.49
N LYS A 36 3.10 -12.97 -37.82
CA LYS A 36 1.87 -13.12 -37.02
C LYS A 36 2.14 -13.71 -35.63
N ILE A 37 3.06 -14.68 -35.52
CA ILE A 37 3.49 -15.25 -34.24
C ILE A 37 4.21 -14.19 -33.41
N ASP A 38 5.12 -13.41 -34.00
CA ASP A 38 5.81 -12.31 -33.30
C ASP A 38 4.84 -11.21 -32.86
N MET A 39 3.87 -10.83 -33.70
CA MET A 39 2.81 -9.88 -33.32
C MET A 39 1.97 -10.40 -32.15
N LYS A 40 1.58 -11.69 -32.18
CA LYS A 40 0.84 -12.31 -31.07
C LYS A 40 1.68 -12.32 -29.79
N ALA A 41 2.97 -12.64 -29.88
CA ALA A 41 3.87 -12.64 -28.74
C ALA A 41 4.11 -11.24 -28.16
N LYS A 42 4.25 -10.21 -29.00
CA LYS A 42 4.34 -8.80 -28.57
C LYS A 42 3.07 -8.35 -27.86
N LEU A 43 1.90 -8.67 -28.42
CA LEU A 43 0.62 -8.32 -27.82
C LEU A 43 0.45 -9.01 -26.45
N GLU A 44 0.84 -10.27 -26.33
CA GLU A 44 0.75 -10.99 -25.06
C GLU A 44 1.72 -10.45 -24.01
N ARG A 45 2.96 -10.08 -24.40
CA ARG A 45 3.89 -9.38 -23.49
C ARG A 45 3.35 -8.04 -22.99
N SER A 46 2.74 -7.25 -23.88
CA SER A 46 2.12 -5.96 -23.50
C SER A 46 0.93 -6.16 -22.56
N ARG A 47 0.10 -7.19 -22.80
CA ARG A 47 -0.99 -7.55 -21.89
C ARG A 47 -0.46 -8.00 -20.53
N GLN A 48 0.60 -8.80 -20.51
CA GLN A 48 1.21 -9.29 -19.29
C GLN A 48 1.82 -8.15 -18.47
N SER A 49 2.56 -7.24 -19.09
CA SER A 49 3.11 -6.06 -18.39
C SER A 49 2.01 -5.16 -17.83
N ALA A 50 0.90 -4.99 -18.55
CA ALA A 50 -0.25 -4.26 -18.05
C ALA A 50 -0.92 -4.94 -16.85
N ARG A 51 -1.03 -6.28 -16.85
CA ARG A 51 -1.53 -7.06 -15.71
C ARG A 51 -0.62 -6.93 -14.50
N GLU A 52 0.69 -7.09 -14.70
CA GLU A 52 1.70 -6.96 -13.65
C GLU A 52 1.72 -5.56 -13.04
N CYS A 53 1.58 -4.51 -13.86
CA CYS A 53 1.45 -3.14 -13.39
C CYS A 53 0.25 -2.98 -12.44
N ARG A 54 -0.93 -3.50 -12.83
CA ARG A 54 -2.13 -3.48 -12.00
C ARG A 54 -1.95 -4.28 -10.70
N ALA A 55 -1.38 -5.48 -10.79
CA ALA A 55 -1.11 -6.32 -9.62
C ALA A 55 -0.16 -5.62 -8.65
N ARG A 56 0.92 -5.01 -9.14
CA ARG A 56 1.89 -4.26 -8.35
C ARG A 56 1.26 -3.04 -7.69
N LYS A 57 0.41 -2.29 -8.41
CA LYS A 57 -0.33 -1.15 -7.86
C LYS A 57 -1.27 -1.58 -6.74
N LYS A 58 -2.01 -2.69 -6.93
CA LYS A 58 -2.89 -3.26 -5.90
C LYS A 58 -2.10 -3.64 -4.64
N LEU A 59 -1.00 -4.38 -4.79
CA LEU A 59 -0.15 -4.76 -3.67
C LEU A 59 0.43 -3.56 -2.93
N ARG A 60 0.89 -2.54 -3.67
CA ARG A 60 1.42 -1.31 -3.07
C ARG A 60 0.36 -0.58 -2.24
N TYR A 61 -0.87 -0.47 -2.75
CA TYR A 61 -1.94 0.20 -2.02
C TYR A 61 -2.40 -0.59 -0.82
N GLN A 62 -2.51 -1.92 -0.94
CA GLN A 62 -2.82 -2.79 0.19
C GLN A 62 -1.79 -2.61 1.32
N TYR A 63 -0.48 -2.63 1.01
CA TYR A 63 0.55 -2.43 2.02
C TYR A 63 0.47 -1.06 2.70
N LEU A 64 0.20 0.00 1.92
CA LEU A 64 0.03 1.35 2.49
C LEU A 64 -1.22 1.45 3.36
N GLU A 65 -2.31 0.81 2.96
CA GLU A 65 -3.56 0.76 3.71
C GLU A 65 -3.37 0.02 5.04
N GLU A 66 -2.69 -1.13 5.02
CA GLU A 66 -2.34 -1.90 6.22
C GLU A 66 -1.46 -1.05 7.17
N LEU A 67 -0.40 -0.41 6.66
CA LEU A 67 0.46 0.48 7.45
C LEU A 67 -0.29 1.63 8.11
N VAL A 68 -1.19 2.29 7.37
CA VAL A 68 -1.98 3.41 7.90
C VAL A 68 -2.95 2.89 8.96
N THR A 69 -3.65 1.80 8.67
CA THR A 69 -4.61 1.17 9.60
C THR A 69 -3.94 0.77 10.91
N ASP A 70 -2.77 0.15 10.85
CA ASP A 70 -2.05 -0.28 12.05
C ASP A 70 -1.53 0.92 12.84
N ARG A 71 -1.08 1.99 12.15
CA ARG A 71 -0.70 3.23 12.83
C ARG A 71 -1.88 3.89 13.52
N GLU A 72 -3.04 3.95 12.87
CA GLU A 72 -4.26 4.54 13.44
C GLU A 72 -4.73 3.77 14.68
N LYS A 73 -4.70 2.42 14.64
CA LYS A 73 -4.98 1.57 15.80
C LYS A 73 -4.05 1.88 16.97
N ALA A 74 -2.74 1.90 16.72
CA ALA A 74 -1.75 2.21 17.75
C ALA A 74 -1.96 3.61 18.36
N VAL A 75 -2.32 4.61 17.54
CA VAL A 75 -2.64 5.96 18.05
C VAL A 75 -3.89 5.94 18.94
N VAL A 76 -4.92 5.19 18.57
CA VAL A 76 -6.15 5.07 19.38
C VAL A 76 -5.85 4.37 20.71
N GLU A 77 -5.06 3.30 20.70
CA GLU A 77 -4.64 2.58 21.91
C GLU A 77 -3.83 3.49 22.85
N LEU A 78 -2.80 4.17 22.32
CA LEU A 78 -1.99 5.11 23.10
C LEU A 78 -2.82 6.26 23.69
N ARG A 79 -3.81 6.77 22.95
CA ARG A 79 -4.72 7.80 23.47
C ARG A 79 -5.56 7.28 24.62
N ARG A 80 -6.06 6.04 24.54
CA ARG A 80 -6.83 5.41 25.63
C ARG A 80 -5.95 5.21 26.87
N GLU A 81 -4.71 4.75 26.69
CA GLU A 81 -3.75 4.60 27.78
C GLU A 81 -3.43 5.94 28.45
N LEU A 82 -3.17 6.98 27.64
CA LEU A 82 -2.90 8.32 28.15
C LEU A 82 -4.08 8.88 28.95
N GLU A 83 -5.29 8.73 28.43
CA GLU A 83 -6.52 9.15 29.12
C GLU A 83 -6.71 8.39 30.44
N LYS A 84 -6.46 7.08 30.46
CA LYS A 84 -6.49 6.26 31.68
C LYS A 84 -5.50 6.81 32.72
N LEU A 85 -4.23 7.01 32.33
CA LEU A 85 -3.19 7.51 33.24
C LEU A 85 -3.48 8.92 33.74
N TYR A 86 -4.06 9.78 32.89
CA TYR A 86 -4.48 11.12 33.28
C TYR A 86 -5.56 11.09 34.36
N ASN A 87 -6.61 10.27 34.16
CA ASN A 87 -7.67 10.10 35.14
C ASN A 87 -7.17 9.49 36.45
N TRP A 88 -6.25 8.52 36.38
CA TRP A 88 -5.59 7.97 37.57
C TRP A 88 -4.79 9.02 38.33
N ALA A 89 -4.04 9.88 37.64
CA ALA A 89 -3.32 10.98 38.28
C ALA A 89 -4.27 11.92 39.04
N LEU A 90 -5.42 12.27 38.45
CA LEU A 90 -6.44 13.09 39.12
C LEU A 90 -7.04 12.42 40.36
N GLU A 91 -7.25 11.11 40.34
CA GLU A 91 -7.74 10.37 41.49
C GLU A 91 -6.70 10.30 42.62
N VAL A 92 -5.44 10.03 42.28
CA VAL A 92 -4.32 10.02 43.22
C VAL A 92 -4.13 11.40 43.86
N ASP A 93 -4.17 12.47 43.06
CA ASP A 93 -4.10 13.85 43.55
C ASP A 93 -5.26 14.18 44.50
N ALA A 94 -6.42 13.55 44.30
CA ALA A 94 -7.58 13.66 45.18
C ALA A 94 -7.54 12.70 46.38
N GLY A 95 -6.42 11.98 46.58
CA GLY A 95 -6.22 11.02 47.67
C GLY A 95 -7.01 9.72 47.52
N ARG A 96 -7.54 9.43 46.34
CA ARG A 96 -8.21 8.16 46.01
C ARG A 96 -7.23 7.19 45.35
N CYS A 97 -7.46 5.89 45.53
CA CYS A 97 -6.71 4.85 44.82
C CYS A 97 -7.46 4.48 43.54
N PRO A 98 -6.87 4.65 42.35
CA PRO A 98 -7.51 4.27 41.09
C PRO A 98 -7.70 2.76 40.94
N ASP A 99 -8.83 2.36 40.36
CA ASP A 99 -9.15 0.97 40.08
C ASP A 99 -8.15 0.36 39.08
N GLY A 100 -7.58 -0.79 39.43
CA GLY A 100 -6.58 -1.51 38.62
C GLY A 100 -5.15 -0.98 38.76
N LEU A 101 -4.89 0.05 39.58
CA LEU A 101 -3.52 0.51 39.87
C LEU A 101 -2.69 -0.58 40.57
N GLN A 102 -3.31 -1.32 41.48
CA GLN A 102 -2.69 -2.43 42.20
C GLN A 102 -2.20 -3.52 41.24
N GLU A 103 -3.05 -3.95 40.30
CA GLU A 103 -2.73 -4.95 39.28
C GLU A 103 -1.57 -4.46 38.39
N LEU A 104 -1.58 -3.19 37.99
CA LEU A 104 -0.48 -2.61 37.21
C LEU A 104 0.84 -2.63 38.00
N LEU A 105 0.81 -2.31 39.30
CA LEU A 105 2.01 -2.33 40.15
C LEU A 105 2.56 -3.74 40.36
N GLU A 106 1.69 -4.75 40.42
CA GLU A 106 2.06 -6.15 40.46
C GLU A 106 2.69 -6.60 39.13
N GLU A 107 2.10 -6.23 37.99
CA GLU A 107 2.67 -6.49 36.66
C GLU A 107 4.04 -5.84 36.47
N LEU A 108 4.24 -4.63 36.99
CA LEU A 108 5.50 -3.91 36.96
C LEU A 108 6.54 -4.45 37.97
N GLY A 109 6.17 -5.41 38.82
CA GLY A 109 7.04 -5.96 39.88
C GLY A 109 7.38 -4.96 40.99
N ALA A 110 6.59 -3.88 41.11
CA ALA A 110 6.75 -2.87 42.15
C ALA A 110 6.13 -3.29 43.50
N MET A 111 5.29 -4.32 43.50
CA MET A 111 4.66 -4.92 44.68
C MET A 111 5.07 -6.40 44.81
N LYS A 112 5.38 -6.86 46.03
CA LYS A 112 5.59 -8.29 46.30
C LYS A 112 4.24 -9.00 46.31
N GLN A 113 4.15 -10.14 45.63
CA GLN A 113 3.09 -11.11 45.88
C GLN A 113 3.27 -11.65 47.31
N GLU A 114 2.32 -11.39 48.20
CA GLU A 114 2.22 -12.07 49.50
C GLU A 114 1.59 -13.46 49.34
#